data_AF-A0A645E982-F1
#
_entry.id   AF-A0A645E982-F1
#
_cell.length_a   1.000
_cell.length_b   1.000
_cell.length_c   1.000
_cell.angle_alpha   90.00
_cell.angle_beta   90.00
_cell.angle_gamma   90.00
#
_symmetry.space_group_name_H-M   'P 1'
#
loop_
_entity.id
_entity.type
_entity.pdbx_description
1 polymer ?
#
loop_
_entity_poly.entity_id
_entity_poly.type
_entity_poly.pdbx_seq_one_letter_code
_entity_poly.pdbx_strand_id
1 'polypeptide(L)'
;MTRIQHDARSRFYCAAVRVVLAENCDQSEALPGSMTIQPDFSRNRKSCRLHPGGFVLLDFGRELAGGIRIVTGTSMNPQHRVRLRFGESVSECCGQPDNDHGIHDGIYLVANFGATEIGNTGFRFIRIDLPPDAETPLELIGVAAVLLMHDLPHAGSFQSSDERLNLIWKTGVYTVQLNLQDYVYDGIKRDRLVWPGDLHPELRVAAAVFDDLTLFAKTMDFARDTTPLPETMCDISSYSLWWIICQHDY
;
A
#
# COMPACT_ATOMS: atom_id res chain seq x y z
N MET A 1 -29.39 -16.13 4.85
CA MET A 1 -28.11 -16.42 5.53
C MET A 1 -27.07 -15.47 4.96
N THR A 2 -26.27 -14.82 5.81
CA THR A 2 -25.18 -13.94 5.36
C THR A 2 -24.04 -14.79 4.80
N ARG A 3 -23.58 -14.47 3.58
CA ARG A 3 -22.42 -15.13 2.97
C ARG A 3 -21.16 -14.41 3.47
N ILE A 4 -20.33 -15.12 4.24
CA ILE A 4 -19.04 -14.63 4.74
C ILE A 4 -17.96 -15.24 3.84
N GLN A 5 -17.01 -14.41 3.38
CA GLN A 5 -15.87 -14.84 2.57
C GLN A 5 -14.58 -14.40 3.26
N HIS A 6 -13.59 -15.29 3.25
CA HIS A 6 -12.25 -15.04 3.80
C HIS A 6 -11.41 -14.24 2.78
N ASP A 7 -10.69 -13.22 3.26
CA ASP A 7 -9.63 -12.55 2.48
C ASP A 7 -8.35 -13.39 2.59
N ALA A 8 -7.83 -13.86 1.47
CA ALA A 8 -6.64 -14.72 1.42
C ALA A 8 -5.33 -13.96 1.73
N ARG A 9 -5.33 -12.62 1.66
CA ARG A 9 -4.16 -11.82 1.98
C ARG A 9 -3.89 -11.79 3.49
N SER A 10 -2.61 -11.82 3.82
CA SER A 10 -2.12 -11.54 5.16
C SER A 10 -2.01 -10.03 5.39
N ARG A 11 -2.16 -9.65 6.65
CA ARG A 11 -2.07 -8.27 7.11
C ARG A 11 -0.83 -8.08 7.98
N PHE A 12 0.02 -7.14 7.60
CA PHE A 12 1.26 -6.80 8.29
C PHE A 12 1.27 -5.34 8.71
N TYR A 13 2.04 -5.03 9.75
CA TYR A 13 2.36 -3.64 10.12
C TYR A 13 3.82 -3.36 9.80
N CYS A 14 4.10 -2.20 9.21
CA CYS A 14 5.46 -1.76 8.93
C CYS A 14 5.69 -0.37 9.52
N ALA A 15 6.77 -0.18 10.27
CA ALA A 15 7.17 1.14 10.75
C ALA A 15 7.77 1.96 9.60
N ALA A 16 7.63 3.28 9.68
CA ALA A 16 8.42 4.18 8.84
C ALA A 16 9.92 4.00 9.18
N VAL A 17 10.78 4.08 8.17
CA VAL A 17 12.24 3.95 8.36
C VAL A 17 12.90 5.29 8.65
N ARG A 18 12.32 6.40 8.21
CA ARG A 18 12.81 7.77 8.48
C ARG A 18 11.74 8.83 8.25
N VAL A 19 11.98 10.01 8.82
CA VAL A 19 11.34 11.27 8.42
C VAL A 19 12.13 11.85 7.24
N VAL A 20 11.46 12.16 6.13
CA VAL A 20 12.07 12.80 4.95
C VAL A 20 12.10 14.31 5.12
N LEU A 21 10.98 14.87 5.58
CA LEU A 21 10.78 16.30 5.80
C LEU A 21 9.71 16.47 6.88
N ALA A 22 9.85 17.52 7.68
CA ALA A 22 8.81 17.91 8.62
C ALA A 22 8.86 19.43 8.84
N GLU A 23 7.70 20.02 9.08
CA GLU A 23 7.54 21.46 9.31
C GLU A 23 6.51 21.69 10.40
N ASN A 24 6.79 22.64 11.29
CA ASN A 24 5.91 23.02 12.40
C ASN A 24 5.43 21.80 13.22
N CYS A 25 6.38 20.96 13.63
CA CYS A 25 6.15 19.81 14.49
C CYS A 25 7.27 19.63 15.51
N ASP A 26 6.93 19.10 16.68
CA ASP A 26 7.89 18.72 17.71
C ASP A 26 8.15 17.21 17.64
N GLN A 27 9.42 16.81 17.81
CA GLN A 27 9.82 15.41 18.02
C GLN A 27 9.38 14.43 16.90
N SER A 28 9.44 14.86 15.64
CA SER A 28 9.09 14.02 14.49
C SER A 28 9.90 12.71 14.41
N GLU A 29 11.12 12.73 14.95
CA GLU A 29 12.02 11.57 15.08
C GLU A 29 11.48 10.46 16.02
N ALA A 30 10.39 10.71 16.73
CA ALA A 30 9.67 9.68 17.50
C ALA A 30 8.93 8.66 16.63
N LEU A 31 8.61 9.00 15.38
CA LEU A 31 7.78 8.16 14.50
C LEU A 31 8.55 7.01 13.83
N PRO A 32 9.76 7.23 13.26
CA PRO A 32 10.50 6.14 12.62
C PRO A 32 10.85 5.00 13.60
N GLY A 33 10.70 3.76 13.13
CA GLY A 33 10.92 2.55 13.92
C GLY A 33 9.84 2.25 14.98
N SER A 34 8.87 3.15 15.19
CA SER A 34 7.76 2.92 16.11
C SER A 34 6.77 1.92 15.53
N MET A 35 6.48 0.86 16.28
CA MET A 35 5.43 -0.12 15.98
C MET A 35 4.18 0.09 16.84
N THR A 36 3.99 1.30 17.38
CA THR A 36 2.82 1.62 18.18
C THR A 36 1.56 1.62 17.30
N ILE A 37 0.76 0.57 17.43
CA ILE A 37 -0.50 0.38 16.70
C ILE A 37 -1.74 0.47 17.60
N GLN A 38 -1.54 0.84 18.87
CA GLN A 38 -2.58 0.94 19.89
C GLN A 38 -2.22 2.09 20.86
N PRO A 39 -3.18 2.97 21.24
CA PRO A 39 -2.94 3.96 22.28
C PRO A 39 -2.77 3.31 23.66
N ASP A 40 -1.94 3.92 24.50
CA ASP A 40 -1.73 3.50 25.89
C ASP A 40 -1.67 4.71 26.84
N PHE A 41 -1.69 4.43 28.14
CA PHE A 41 -1.60 5.43 29.22
C PHE A 41 -0.16 5.67 29.70
N SER A 42 0.86 5.23 28.96
CA SER A 42 2.26 5.39 29.33
C SER A 42 2.65 6.87 29.37
N ARG A 43 3.26 7.28 30.50
CA ARG A 43 3.71 8.65 30.72
C ARG A 43 5.02 9.00 30.02
N ASN A 44 5.78 7.98 29.59
CA ASN A 44 7.10 8.13 28.98
C ASN A 44 7.11 7.78 27.49
N ARG A 45 5.94 7.73 26.84
CA ARG A 45 5.89 7.44 25.41
C ARG A 45 6.54 8.57 24.61
N LYS A 46 7.24 8.22 23.55
CA LYS A 46 7.65 9.19 22.54
C LYS A 46 6.45 9.49 21.65
N SER A 47 6.30 10.74 21.26
CA SER A 47 5.23 11.20 20.38
C SER A 47 5.73 12.34 19.51
N CYS A 48 5.19 12.45 18.30
CA CYS A 48 5.34 13.63 17.47
C CYS A 48 4.15 14.56 17.73
N ARG A 49 4.39 15.85 17.95
CA ARG A 49 3.33 16.86 18.07
C ARG A 49 3.29 17.68 16.80
N LEU A 50 2.21 17.56 16.03
CA LEU A 50 1.99 18.31 14.80
C LEU A 50 1.17 19.57 15.12
N HIS A 51 1.72 20.76 14.87
CA HIS A 51 1.01 22.02 15.13
C HIS A 51 0.16 22.43 13.91
N PRO A 52 -0.89 23.25 14.09
CA PRO A 52 -1.74 23.70 12.97
C PRO A 52 -0.92 24.29 11.81
N GLY A 53 -1.17 23.82 10.60
CA GLY A 53 -0.42 24.18 9.39
C GLY A 53 0.90 23.41 9.22
N GLY A 54 1.28 22.56 10.17
CA GLY A 54 2.45 21.70 10.09
C GLY A 54 2.22 20.40 9.34
N PHE A 55 3.31 19.74 8.96
CA PHE A 55 3.28 18.42 8.33
C PHE A 55 4.49 17.55 8.68
N VAL A 56 4.32 16.24 8.49
CA VAL A 56 5.41 15.27 8.50
C VAL A 56 5.33 14.36 7.27
N LEU A 57 6.45 14.13 6.60
CA LEU A 57 6.60 13.22 5.48
C LEU A 57 7.45 12.01 5.90
N LEU A 58 6.86 10.83 5.84
CA LEU A 58 7.46 9.56 6.25
C LEU A 58 7.85 8.72 5.03
N ASP A 59 8.98 8.03 5.12
CA ASP A 59 9.45 7.02 4.16
C ASP A 59 9.37 5.64 4.82
N PHE A 60 8.70 4.68 4.18
CA PHE A 60 8.59 3.29 4.65
C PHE A 60 9.69 2.38 4.09
N GLY A 61 10.62 2.93 3.31
CA GLY A 61 11.81 2.25 2.81
C GLY A 61 11.61 1.47 1.51
N ARG A 62 10.38 1.07 1.21
CA ARG A 62 9.96 0.38 -0.02
C ARG A 62 8.47 0.61 -0.30
N GLU A 63 8.05 0.26 -1.51
CA GLU A 63 6.66 0.31 -1.97
C GLU A 63 5.81 -0.70 -1.18
N LEU A 64 4.58 -0.33 -0.83
CA LEU A 64 3.65 -1.09 0.00
C LEU A 64 2.25 -0.97 -0.60
N ALA A 65 1.46 -2.05 -0.54
CA ALA A 65 0.05 -2.05 -0.90
C ALA A 65 -0.82 -2.13 0.36
N GLY A 66 -1.71 -1.17 0.55
CA GLY A 66 -2.60 -1.12 1.70
C GLY A 66 -2.81 0.30 2.22
N GLY A 67 -2.74 0.51 3.52
CA GLY A 67 -3.03 1.80 4.14
C GLY A 67 -2.06 2.19 5.23
N ILE A 68 -2.47 3.13 6.06
CA ILE A 68 -1.79 3.50 7.29
C ILE A 68 -2.73 3.34 8.48
N ARG A 69 -2.15 3.07 9.64
CA ARG A 69 -2.80 3.18 10.94
C ARG A 69 -2.15 4.34 11.69
N ILE A 70 -2.94 5.38 11.96
CA ILE A 70 -2.56 6.53 12.78
C ILE A 70 -3.05 6.30 14.20
N VAL A 71 -2.13 6.36 15.16
CA VAL A 71 -2.42 6.29 16.59
C VAL A 71 -2.20 7.66 17.22
N THR A 72 -3.26 8.18 17.82
CA THR A 72 -3.27 9.53 18.40
C THR A 72 -3.25 9.49 19.92
N GLY A 73 -2.69 10.54 20.51
CA GLY A 73 -2.72 10.77 21.94
C GLY A 73 -4.00 11.41 22.45
N THR A 74 -4.03 11.64 23.76
CA THR A 74 -5.13 12.36 24.40
C THR A 74 -4.99 13.83 24.09
N SER A 75 -5.96 14.40 23.39
CA SER A 75 -6.12 15.86 23.34
C SER A 75 -7.34 16.27 24.17
N MET A 76 -7.29 17.47 24.77
CA MET A 76 -8.43 18.06 25.49
C MET A 76 -9.57 18.51 24.54
N ASN A 77 -9.36 18.42 23.22
CA ASN A 77 -10.21 18.97 22.18
C ASN A 77 -10.83 17.88 21.29
N PRO A 78 -11.82 18.21 20.42
CA PRO A 78 -12.49 17.22 19.57
C PRO A 78 -11.54 16.58 18.55
N GLN A 79 -12.03 15.51 17.91
CA GLN A 79 -11.32 14.76 16.87
C GLN A 79 -10.71 15.66 15.80
N HIS A 80 -9.44 15.45 15.47
CA HIS A 80 -8.74 16.20 14.43
C HIS A 80 -9.10 15.70 13.04
N ARG A 81 -9.07 16.62 12.07
CA ARG A 81 -8.98 16.28 10.64
C ARG A 81 -7.54 16.42 10.19
N VAL A 82 -7.03 15.45 9.44
CA VAL A 82 -5.70 15.49 8.83
C VAL A 82 -5.83 15.33 7.32
N ARG A 83 -5.00 16.02 6.55
CA ARG A 83 -4.83 15.71 5.12
C ARG A 83 -3.75 14.66 4.99
N LEU A 84 -4.04 13.59 4.27
CA LEU A 84 -3.09 12.53 3.96
C LEU A 84 -2.81 12.53 2.47
N ARG A 85 -1.53 12.45 2.13
CA ARG A 85 -1.08 12.23 0.76
C ARG A 85 -0.20 10.99 0.68
N PHE A 86 -0.65 10.03 -0.12
CA PHE A 86 0.05 8.81 -0.48
C PHE A 86 0.88 9.04 -1.74
N GLY A 87 2.06 8.43 -1.81
CA GLY A 87 2.84 8.46 -3.05
C GLY A 87 3.97 7.45 -3.10
N GLU A 88 4.32 7.04 -4.31
CA GLU A 88 5.49 6.21 -4.61
C GLU A 88 6.78 7.06 -4.62
N SER A 89 6.63 8.38 -4.71
CA SER A 89 7.74 9.33 -4.66
C SER A 89 7.48 10.50 -3.70
N VAL A 90 8.56 11.14 -3.25
CA VAL A 90 8.50 12.37 -2.45
C VAL A 90 7.84 13.51 -3.25
N SER A 91 8.15 13.64 -4.54
CA SER A 91 7.56 14.68 -5.40
C SER A 91 6.06 14.53 -5.53
N GLU A 92 5.55 13.30 -5.61
CA GLU A 92 4.11 13.03 -5.64
C GLU A 92 3.43 13.45 -4.33
N CYS A 93 3.94 13.01 -3.18
CA CYS A 93 3.41 13.39 -1.86
C CYS A 93 3.42 14.90 -1.60
N CYS A 94 4.39 15.62 -2.16
CA CYS A 94 4.51 17.07 -2.01
C CYS A 94 3.74 17.86 -3.08
N GLY A 95 3.29 17.21 -4.16
CA GLY A 95 2.49 17.80 -5.22
C GLY A 95 0.99 17.68 -4.95
N GLN A 96 0.26 17.38 -6.02
CA GLN A 96 -1.19 17.09 -6.02
C GLN A 96 -1.37 15.71 -6.66
N PRO A 97 -1.25 14.61 -5.89
CA PRO A 97 -1.56 13.30 -6.43
C PRO A 97 -3.05 13.27 -6.82
N ASP A 98 -3.37 12.63 -7.94
CA ASP A 98 -4.76 12.42 -8.33
C ASP A 98 -5.43 11.37 -7.43
N ASN A 99 -6.73 11.17 -7.59
CA ASN A 99 -7.49 10.16 -6.85
C ASN A 99 -8.07 9.09 -7.81
N ASP A 100 -7.36 8.81 -8.90
CA ASP A 100 -7.80 7.85 -9.89
C ASP A 100 -7.45 6.42 -9.46
N HIS A 101 -8.39 5.48 -9.54
CA HIS A 101 -8.28 4.08 -9.10
C HIS A 101 -7.90 3.85 -7.61
N GLY A 102 -7.65 4.90 -6.85
CA GLY A 102 -7.35 4.89 -5.42
C GLY A 102 -7.39 6.30 -4.85
N ILE A 103 -7.71 6.44 -3.56
CA ILE A 103 -7.61 7.75 -2.91
C ILE A 103 -6.18 7.96 -2.45
N HIS A 104 -5.49 8.91 -3.08
CA HIS A 104 -4.12 9.30 -2.77
C HIS A 104 -4.04 10.62 -2.02
N ASP A 105 -5.04 11.50 -2.14
CA ASP A 105 -5.14 12.78 -1.43
C ASP A 105 -6.52 12.94 -0.80
N GLY A 106 -6.58 13.02 0.52
CA GLY A 106 -7.85 13.15 1.22
C GLY A 106 -7.73 13.78 2.60
N ILE A 107 -8.84 14.34 3.08
CA ILE A 107 -8.98 14.86 4.45
C ILE A 107 -9.79 13.87 5.27
N TYR A 108 -9.21 13.38 6.36
CA TYR A 108 -9.75 12.31 7.17
C TYR A 108 -9.87 12.73 8.62
N LEU A 109 -10.94 12.28 9.26
CA LEU A 109 -11.11 12.38 10.70
C LEU A 109 -10.25 11.30 11.37
N VAL A 110 -9.48 11.67 12.39
CA VAL A 110 -8.75 10.72 13.23
C VAL A 110 -9.38 10.68 14.62
N ALA A 111 -9.49 9.48 15.19
CA ALA A 111 -9.99 9.29 16.55
C ALA A 111 -9.14 10.09 17.55
N ASN A 112 -9.77 10.63 18.60
CA ASN A 112 -9.04 11.15 19.76
C ASN A 112 -8.66 9.97 20.65
N PHE A 113 -7.39 9.90 21.08
CA PHE A 113 -6.88 8.79 21.89
C PHE A 113 -7.24 7.40 21.33
N GLY A 114 -7.00 7.21 20.03
CA GLY A 114 -7.48 6.04 19.28
C GLY A 114 -6.55 5.65 18.14
N ALA A 115 -6.94 4.59 17.43
CA ALA A 115 -6.30 4.15 16.20
C ALA A 115 -7.27 4.32 15.03
N THR A 116 -6.82 4.95 13.95
CA THR A 116 -7.61 5.16 12.72
C THR A 116 -6.87 4.56 11.54
N GLU A 117 -7.55 3.76 10.72
CA GLU A 117 -7.00 3.20 9.49
C GLU A 117 -7.55 3.90 8.26
N ILE A 118 -6.63 4.28 7.38
CA ILE A 118 -6.94 5.07 6.19
C ILE A 118 -6.08 4.57 5.03
N GLY A 119 -6.65 4.49 3.83
CA GLY A 119 -5.95 4.09 2.61
C GLY A 119 -6.61 2.88 1.96
N ASN A 120 -5.79 1.91 1.57
CA ASN A 120 -5.99 0.89 0.52
C ASN A 120 -5.57 1.41 -0.86
N THR A 121 -4.29 1.74 -1.03
CA THR A 121 -3.60 2.11 -2.28
C THR A 121 -2.13 1.67 -2.24
N GLY A 122 -1.38 1.90 -3.31
CA GLY A 122 0.07 1.70 -3.40
C GLY A 122 0.84 2.96 -2.99
N PHE A 123 1.85 2.82 -2.13
CA PHE A 123 2.67 3.94 -1.68
C PHE A 123 4.00 3.48 -1.10
N ARG A 124 4.96 4.40 -1.03
CA ARG A 124 6.17 4.27 -0.20
C ARG A 124 6.27 5.41 0.82
N PHE A 125 5.74 6.57 0.45
CA PHE A 125 5.81 7.79 1.22
C PHE A 125 4.39 8.22 1.64
N ILE A 126 4.32 8.83 2.81
CA ILE A 126 3.07 9.41 3.35
C ILE A 126 3.37 10.79 3.90
N ARG A 127 2.63 11.79 3.43
CA ARG A 127 2.59 13.11 4.05
C ARG A 127 1.33 13.24 4.89
N ILE A 128 1.51 13.64 6.15
CA ILE A 128 0.43 13.94 7.09
C ILE A 128 0.49 15.44 7.38
N ASP A 129 -0.53 16.19 6.96
CA ASP A 129 -0.66 17.61 7.23
C ASP A 129 -1.78 17.84 8.25
N LEU A 130 -1.53 18.69 9.26
CA LEU A 130 -2.58 19.22 10.13
C LEU A 130 -3.07 20.55 9.52
N PRO A 131 -4.36 20.68 9.17
CA PRO A 131 -4.90 21.91 8.60
C PRO A 131 -4.60 23.17 9.47
N PRO A 132 -4.34 24.34 8.86
CA PRO A 132 -4.06 25.57 9.60
C PRO A 132 -5.19 26.05 10.51
N ASP A 133 -6.43 25.65 10.24
CA ASP A 133 -7.63 25.96 11.01
C ASP A 133 -7.87 25.01 12.19
N ALA A 134 -6.99 24.03 12.42
CA ALA A 134 -7.04 23.19 13.60
C ALA A 134 -6.83 24.03 14.89
N GLU A 135 -7.69 23.84 15.88
CA GLU A 135 -7.65 24.63 17.12
C GLU A 135 -6.45 24.29 18.02
N THR A 136 -6.02 23.03 18.01
CA THR A 136 -4.94 22.52 18.87
C THR A 136 -4.01 21.59 18.12
N PRO A 137 -2.73 21.48 18.55
CA PRO A 137 -1.81 20.50 18.00
C PRO A 137 -2.34 19.06 18.11
N LEU A 138 -1.99 18.24 17.13
CA LEU A 138 -2.27 16.80 17.09
C LEU A 138 -1.08 16.04 17.67
N GLU A 139 -1.31 15.18 18.65
CA GLU A 139 -0.30 14.25 19.15
C GLU A 139 -0.38 12.92 18.39
N LEU A 140 0.67 12.61 17.63
CA LEU A 140 0.88 11.34 16.95
C LEU A 140 1.78 10.44 17.82
N ILE A 141 1.25 9.33 18.33
CA ILE A 141 2.02 8.35 19.10
C ILE A 141 2.62 7.28 18.16
N GLY A 142 1.92 6.97 17.09
CA GLY A 142 2.34 5.94 16.15
C GLY A 142 1.75 6.17 14.76
N VAL A 143 2.57 5.90 13.75
CA VAL A 143 2.15 5.84 12.35
C VAL A 143 2.80 4.61 11.75
N ALA A 144 2.00 3.59 11.48
CA ALA A 144 2.46 2.35 10.87
C ALA A 144 1.72 2.15 9.54
N ALA A 145 2.40 1.66 8.52
CA ALA A 145 1.74 1.15 7.34
C ALA A 145 1.01 -0.16 7.68
N VAL A 146 -0.16 -0.36 7.09
CA VAL A 146 -0.92 -1.59 7.09
C VAL A 146 -0.75 -2.21 5.71
N LEU A 147 0.15 -3.18 5.60
CA LEU A 147 0.46 -3.89 4.36
C LEU A 147 -0.48 -5.08 4.19
N LEU A 148 -1.10 -5.19 3.02
CA LEU A 148 -1.92 -6.32 2.60
C LEU A 148 -1.20 -7.03 1.45
N MET A 149 -0.85 -8.30 1.66
CA MET A 149 -0.16 -9.11 0.65
C MET A 149 -0.44 -10.60 0.86
N HIS A 150 -0.38 -11.38 -0.22
CA HIS A 150 -0.34 -12.83 -0.09
C HIS A 150 1.02 -13.25 0.48
N ASP A 151 1.00 -13.90 1.64
CA ASP A 151 2.19 -14.42 2.32
C ASP A 151 2.56 -15.80 1.75
N LEU A 152 2.99 -15.80 0.50
CA LEU A 152 3.36 -17.01 -0.23
C LEU A 152 4.82 -17.38 0.05
N PRO A 153 5.12 -18.65 0.40
CA PRO A 153 6.49 -19.13 0.46
C PRO A 153 7.20 -18.99 -0.89
N HIS A 154 8.45 -18.52 -0.86
CA HIS A 154 9.32 -18.48 -2.04
C HIS A 154 9.96 -19.85 -2.22
N ALA A 155 9.41 -20.66 -3.13
CA ALA A 155 9.91 -21.98 -3.48
C ALA A 155 11.06 -21.92 -4.49
N GLY A 156 11.02 -20.94 -5.39
CA GLY A 156 12.08 -20.64 -6.34
C GLY A 156 13.02 -19.54 -5.83
N SER A 157 14.28 -19.60 -6.25
CA SER A 157 15.29 -18.60 -5.88
C SER A 157 16.31 -18.40 -7.00
N PHE A 158 16.92 -17.22 -7.01
CA PHE A 158 18.04 -16.90 -7.90
C PHE A 158 19.14 -16.18 -7.11
N GLN A 159 20.38 -16.59 -7.33
CA GLN A 159 21.56 -15.94 -6.78
C GLN A 159 22.69 -16.04 -7.80
N SER A 160 23.41 -14.95 -7.99
CA SER A 160 24.59 -14.85 -8.84
C SER A 160 25.73 -14.13 -8.10
N SER A 161 26.90 -14.10 -8.72
CA SER A 161 28.03 -13.29 -8.26
C SER A 161 27.86 -11.79 -8.55
N ASP A 162 26.87 -11.40 -9.35
CA ASP A 162 26.55 -9.99 -9.64
C ASP A 162 25.42 -9.52 -8.71
N GLU A 163 25.78 -8.68 -7.73
CA GLU A 163 24.81 -8.15 -6.75
C GLU A 163 23.72 -7.29 -7.38
N ARG A 164 23.98 -6.67 -8.55
CA ARG A 164 22.96 -5.90 -9.26
C ARG A 164 21.92 -6.82 -9.87
N LEU A 165 22.32 -7.97 -10.41
CA LEU A 165 21.36 -8.97 -10.90
C LEU A 165 20.53 -9.56 -9.75
N ASN A 166 21.15 -9.81 -8.60
CA ASN A 166 20.44 -10.27 -7.41
C ASN A 166 19.39 -9.24 -6.95
N LEU A 167 19.72 -7.95 -6.99
CA LEU A 167 18.79 -6.87 -6.65
C LEU A 167 17.65 -6.75 -7.67
N ILE A 168 17.94 -6.87 -8.97
CA ILE A 168 16.91 -6.87 -10.03
C ILE A 168 15.92 -8.02 -9.80
N TRP A 169 16.42 -9.23 -9.53
CA TRP A 169 15.55 -10.38 -9.24
C TRP A 169 14.67 -10.12 -8.02
N LYS A 170 15.25 -9.71 -6.88
CA LYS A 170 14.50 -9.43 -5.64
C LYS A 170 13.43 -8.36 -5.86
N THR A 171 13.74 -7.33 -6.64
CA THR A 171 12.80 -6.25 -6.95
C THR A 171 11.66 -6.78 -7.81
N GLY A 172 11.94 -7.52 -8.88
CA GLY A 172 10.90 -8.09 -9.76
C GLY A 172 9.96 -9.04 -9.01
N VAL A 173 10.50 -9.90 -8.15
CA VAL A 173 9.69 -10.78 -7.28
C VAL A 173 8.78 -9.97 -6.36
N TYR A 174 9.34 -8.96 -5.69
CA TYR A 174 8.57 -8.13 -4.77
C TYR A 174 7.46 -7.34 -5.47
N THR A 175 7.74 -6.80 -6.67
CA THR A 175 6.75 -6.11 -7.49
C THR A 175 5.57 -7.02 -7.84
N VAL A 176 5.83 -8.23 -8.34
CA VAL A 176 4.75 -9.18 -8.67
C VAL A 176 3.99 -9.60 -7.42
N GLN A 177 4.68 -9.86 -6.30
CA GLN A 177 4.02 -10.22 -5.04
C GLN A 177 3.09 -9.11 -4.52
N LEU A 178 3.46 -7.84 -4.70
CA LEU A 178 2.61 -6.69 -4.36
C LEU A 178 1.36 -6.64 -5.24
N ASN A 179 1.47 -7.00 -6.52
CA ASN A 179 0.37 -7.06 -7.47
C ASN A 179 -0.58 -8.25 -7.26
N LEU A 180 -0.18 -9.26 -6.48
CA LEU A 180 -1.09 -10.32 -6.03
C LEU A 180 -2.04 -9.75 -4.97
N GLN A 181 -3.26 -9.40 -5.37
CA GLN A 181 -4.28 -8.81 -4.50
C GLN A 181 -5.56 -9.67 -4.48
N ASP A 182 -6.74 -9.08 -4.69
CA ASP A 182 -7.98 -9.83 -4.85
C ASP A 182 -7.96 -10.65 -6.17
N TYR A 183 -7.28 -10.09 -7.16
CA TYR A 183 -6.82 -10.68 -8.41
C TYR A 183 -5.36 -10.25 -8.64
N VAL A 184 -4.74 -10.69 -9.72
CA VAL A 184 -3.45 -10.14 -10.15
C VAL A 184 -3.71 -8.79 -10.83
N TYR A 185 -3.16 -7.71 -10.27
CA TYR A 185 -3.31 -6.35 -10.77
C TYR A 185 -2.10 -5.91 -11.58
N ASP A 186 -2.26 -5.01 -12.55
CA ASP A 186 -1.16 -4.34 -13.27
C ASP A 186 -0.24 -3.54 -12.33
N GLY A 187 -0.82 -2.86 -11.35
CA GLY A 187 -0.10 -2.00 -10.41
C GLY A 187 -0.89 -1.75 -9.13
N ILE A 188 -0.17 -1.58 -8.02
CA ILE A 188 -0.79 -1.44 -6.68
C ILE A 188 -1.39 -0.06 -6.39
N LYS A 189 -0.90 1.00 -7.05
CA LYS A 189 -1.43 2.37 -6.91
C LYS A 189 -2.48 2.68 -7.98
N ARG A 190 -2.11 2.45 -9.24
CA ARG A 190 -2.94 2.67 -10.44
C ARG A 190 -2.45 1.71 -11.54
N ASP A 191 -3.31 1.10 -12.36
CA ASP A 191 -4.79 1.20 -12.38
C ASP A 191 -5.49 0.21 -11.43
N ARG A 192 -4.77 -0.76 -10.87
CA ARG A 192 -5.31 -1.78 -9.94
C ARG A 192 -6.38 -2.65 -10.61
N LEU A 193 -6.20 -2.91 -11.90
CA LEU A 193 -7.13 -3.65 -12.73
C LEU A 193 -6.49 -4.95 -13.22
N VAL A 194 -7.34 -5.89 -13.63
CA VAL A 194 -6.90 -7.10 -14.32
C VAL A 194 -6.71 -6.78 -15.79
N TRP A 195 -5.46 -6.61 -16.20
CA TRP A 195 -5.10 -6.40 -17.60
C TRP A 195 -4.44 -7.68 -18.16
N PRO A 196 -5.10 -8.41 -19.08
CA PRO A 196 -4.55 -9.68 -19.57
C PRO A 196 -3.22 -9.59 -20.33
N GLY A 197 -2.86 -8.41 -20.84
CA GLY A 197 -1.54 -8.17 -21.42
C GLY A 197 -0.40 -8.23 -20.39
N ASP A 198 -0.67 -7.82 -19.16
CA ASP A 198 0.27 -7.74 -18.05
C ASP A 198 0.43 -9.11 -17.35
N LEU A 199 -0.62 -9.95 -17.39
CA LEU A 199 -0.63 -11.26 -16.76
C LEU A 199 0.51 -12.17 -17.23
N HIS A 200 0.94 -12.10 -18.49
CA HIS A 200 1.97 -13.01 -19.00
C HIS A 200 3.32 -12.83 -18.28
N PRO A 201 3.96 -11.64 -18.29
CA PRO A 201 5.20 -11.45 -17.55
C PRO A 201 5.05 -11.70 -16.04
N GLU A 202 3.91 -11.36 -15.45
CA GLU A 202 3.63 -11.63 -14.04
C GLU A 202 3.57 -13.13 -13.73
N LEU A 203 2.90 -13.91 -14.58
CA LEU A 203 2.82 -15.37 -14.49
C LEU A 203 4.20 -15.99 -14.62
N ARG A 204 5.04 -15.49 -15.55
CA ARG A 204 6.42 -16.00 -15.72
C ARG A 204 7.27 -15.79 -14.47
N VAL A 205 7.13 -14.64 -13.79
CA VAL A 205 7.80 -14.38 -12.51
C VAL A 205 7.24 -15.28 -11.42
N ALA A 206 5.91 -15.33 -11.29
CA ALA A 206 5.25 -16.11 -10.25
C ALA A 206 5.60 -17.61 -10.35
N ALA A 207 5.55 -18.20 -11.55
CA ALA A 207 5.91 -19.60 -11.78
C ALA A 207 7.38 -19.91 -11.49
N ALA A 208 8.26 -18.91 -11.50
CA ALA A 208 9.67 -19.08 -11.14
C ALA A 208 9.93 -18.95 -9.63
N VAL A 209 8.95 -18.55 -8.83
CA VAL A 209 9.13 -18.16 -7.42
C VAL A 209 8.17 -18.86 -6.46
N PHE A 210 6.89 -18.98 -6.82
CA PHE A 210 5.83 -19.47 -5.94
C PHE A 210 5.33 -20.84 -6.40
N ASP A 211 5.01 -21.72 -5.45
CA ASP A 211 4.36 -23.00 -5.73
C ASP A 211 2.85 -22.86 -5.96
N ASP A 212 2.23 -21.82 -5.37
CA ASP A 212 0.79 -21.56 -5.49
C ASP A 212 0.52 -20.47 -6.53
N LEU A 213 -0.04 -20.89 -7.67
CA LEU A 213 -0.47 -20.02 -8.76
C LEU A 213 -2.00 -19.93 -8.88
N THR A 214 -2.76 -20.37 -7.87
CA THR A 214 -4.24 -20.42 -7.94
C THR A 214 -4.88 -19.05 -8.17
N LEU A 215 -4.24 -17.96 -7.70
CA LEU A 215 -4.70 -16.59 -7.95
C LEU A 215 -4.64 -16.23 -9.45
N PHE A 216 -3.67 -16.76 -10.21
CA PHE A 216 -3.60 -16.56 -11.66
C PHE A 216 -4.76 -17.26 -12.37
N ALA A 217 -5.09 -18.50 -12.00
CA ALA A 217 -6.26 -19.19 -12.55
C ALA A 217 -7.56 -18.42 -12.26
N LYS A 218 -7.76 -17.97 -11.01
CA LYS A 218 -8.90 -17.12 -10.63
C LYS A 218 -8.95 -15.81 -11.44
N THR A 219 -7.80 -15.21 -11.73
CA THR A 219 -7.69 -13.94 -12.47
C THR A 219 -7.99 -14.14 -13.95
N MET A 220 -7.51 -15.23 -14.55
CA MET A 220 -7.84 -15.59 -15.93
C MET A 220 -9.33 -15.94 -16.09
N ASP A 221 -9.94 -16.61 -15.11
CA ASP A 221 -11.39 -16.86 -15.08
C ASP A 221 -12.17 -15.54 -15.01
N PHE A 222 -11.75 -14.60 -14.16
CA PHE A 222 -12.36 -13.28 -14.09
C PHE A 222 -12.31 -12.55 -15.44
N ALA A 223 -11.15 -12.51 -16.10
CA ALA A 223 -11.00 -11.86 -17.41
C ALA A 223 -11.91 -12.49 -18.48
N ARG A 224 -12.08 -13.83 -18.47
CA ARG A 224 -13.03 -14.53 -19.34
C ARG A 224 -14.47 -14.13 -19.03
N ASP A 225 -14.85 -14.20 -17.75
CA ASP A 225 -16.24 -14.03 -17.33
C ASP A 225 -16.73 -12.58 -17.51
N THR A 226 -15.81 -11.60 -17.51
CA THR A 226 -16.12 -10.19 -17.80
C THR A 226 -16.00 -9.82 -19.29
N THR A 227 -15.65 -10.75 -20.16
CA THR A 227 -15.48 -10.50 -21.61
C THR A 227 -16.32 -11.50 -22.43
N PRO A 228 -17.63 -11.30 -22.53
CA PRO A 228 -18.48 -12.18 -23.33
C PRO A 228 -18.16 -12.05 -24.83
N LEU A 229 -18.22 -13.17 -25.56
CA LEU A 229 -18.09 -13.12 -27.01
C LEU A 229 -19.22 -12.27 -27.63
N PRO A 230 -18.95 -11.46 -28.68
CA PRO A 230 -17.72 -11.41 -29.49
C PRO A 230 -16.70 -10.34 -29.07
N GLU A 231 -16.78 -9.80 -27.84
CA GLU A 231 -15.86 -8.76 -27.36
C GLU A 231 -14.43 -9.29 -27.22
N THR A 232 -13.47 -8.37 -27.22
CA THR A 232 -12.06 -8.65 -26.91
C THR A 232 -11.74 -8.11 -25.52
N MET A 233 -10.90 -8.83 -24.77
CA MET A 233 -10.54 -8.44 -23.41
C MET A 233 -9.99 -7.01 -23.37
N CYS A 234 -10.61 -6.17 -22.53
CA CYS A 234 -10.27 -4.75 -22.37
C CYS A 234 -10.32 -3.94 -23.69
N ASP A 235 -11.14 -4.34 -24.66
CA ASP A 235 -11.20 -3.77 -26.02
C ASP A 235 -9.87 -3.82 -26.80
N ILE A 236 -8.96 -4.72 -26.40
CA ILE A 236 -7.64 -4.89 -27.01
C ILE A 236 -7.50 -6.34 -27.51
N SER A 237 -7.51 -6.52 -28.84
CA SER A 237 -7.44 -7.85 -29.45
C SER A 237 -6.22 -8.67 -29.03
N SER A 238 -5.04 -8.05 -28.89
CA SER A 238 -3.83 -8.72 -28.43
C SER A 238 -3.93 -9.22 -26.98
N TYR A 239 -4.77 -8.62 -26.13
CA TYR A 239 -4.93 -9.06 -24.75
C TYR A 239 -5.69 -10.38 -24.65
N SER A 240 -6.63 -10.61 -25.58
CA SER A 240 -7.27 -11.92 -25.71
C SER A 240 -6.28 -13.00 -26.15
N LEU A 241 -5.30 -12.66 -27.00
CA LEU A 241 -4.22 -13.57 -27.39
C LEU A 241 -3.25 -13.84 -26.23
N TRP A 242 -2.88 -12.82 -25.46
CA TRP A 242 -2.06 -12.99 -24.26
C TRP A 242 -2.74 -13.86 -23.21
N TRP A 243 -4.05 -13.72 -23.04
CA TRP A 243 -4.82 -14.62 -22.19
C TRP A 243 -4.73 -16.09 -22.65
N ILE A 244 -4.84 -16.36 -23.96
CA ILE A 244 -4.67 -17.74 -24.50
C ILE A 244 -3.26 -18.26 -24.23
N ILE A 245 -2.24 -17.41 -24.37
CA ILE A 245 -0.84 -17.79 -24.07
C ILE A 245 -0.68 -18.10 -22.57
N CYS A 246 -1.28 -17.30 -21.69
CA CYS A 246 -1.27 -17.56 -20.25
C CYS A 246 -1.94 -18.89 -19.91
N GLN A 247 -3.04 -19.25 -20.57
CA GLN A 247 -3.70 -20.55 -20.38
C GLN A 247 -2.82 -21.73 -20.80
N HIS A 248 -1.98 -21.56 -21.82
CA HIS A 248 -1.03 -22.59 -22.26
C HIS A 248 0.17 -22.72 -21.31
N ASP A 249 0.66 -21.59 -20.80
CA ASP A 249 1.87 -21.52 -19.98
C ASP A 249 1.64 -21.86 -18.50
N TYR A 250 0.39 -21.77 -18.02
CA TYR A 250 -0.06 -22.17 -16.67
C TYR A 250 -0.18 -23.69 -16.55
#